data_AF-A0A7J9PFZ2-F1
#
_entry.id   AF-A0A7J9PFZ2-F1
#
_cell.length_a   1.000
_cell.length_b   1.000
_cell.length_c   1.000
_cell.angle_alpha   90.00
_cell.angle_beta   90.00
_cell.angle_gamma   90.00
#
_symmetry.space_group_name_H-M   'P 1'
#
loop_
_entity.id
_entity.type
_entity.pdbx_description
1 polymer ?
#
loop_
_entity_poly.entity_id
_entity_poly.type
_entity_poly.pdbx_seq_one_letter_code
_entity_poly.pdbx_strand_id
1 'polypeptide(L)'
;MIPKGTIKRIMKENTDMNVSAESVAALVEILQEMVVTTTKIAEENAEKDKRKTLKARDIEQCDAERLRKKVVEVSERTEKVNMLTNEILNVIANELERY
;
A
#
# COMPACT_ATOMS: atom_id res chain seq x y z
N MET A 1 9.92 2.97 -17.45
CA MET A 1 10.84 2.96 -16.30
C MET A 1 11.15 4.39 -15.90
N ILE A 2 10.96 4.76 -14.63
CA ILE A 2 11.23 6.12 -14.14
C ILE A 2 12.75 6.40 -14.22
N PRO A 3 13.23 7.49 -14.86
CA PRO A 3 14.65 7.74 -15.00
C PRO A 3 15.34 7.99 -13.65
N LYS A 4 16.32 7.16 -13.31
CA LYS A 4 17.10 7.25 -12.05
C LYS A 4 17.77 8.62 -11.87
N GLY A 5 18.27 9.22 -12.95
CA GLY A 5 18.92 10.54 -12.92
C GLY A 5 17.98 11.66 -12.46
N THR A 6 16.73 11.66 -12.94
CA THR A 6 15.71 12.63 -12.52
C THR A 6 15.37 12.48 -11.04
N ILE A 7 15.20 11.24 -10.57
CA ILE A 7 14.93 10.97 -9.15
C ILE A 7 16.10 11.41 -8.27
N LYS A 8 17.34 11.09 -8.65
CA LYS A 8 18.53 11.52 -7.90
C LYS A 8 18.63 13.05 -7.80
N ARG A 9 18.30 13.78 -8.87
CA ARG A 9 18.29 15.25 -8.87
C ARG A 9 17.27 15.79 -7.88
N ILE A 10 16.02 15.31 -7.94
CA ILE A 10 14.96 15.72 -7.00
C ILE A 10 15.38 15.40 -5.55
N MET A 11 15.96 14.22 -5.30
CA MET A 11 16.45 13.88 -3.96
C MET A 11 17.52 14.88 -3.49
N LYS A 12 18.48 15.23 -4.35
CA LYS A 12 19.55 16.19 -4.03
C LYS A 12 19.07 17.62 -3.84
N GLU A 13 17.97 18.03 -4.47
CA GLU A 13 17.33 19.33 -4.23
C GLU A 13 16.70 19.41 -2.83
N ASN A 14 16.47 18.28 -2.17
CA ASN A 14 15.79 18.18 -0.87
C ASN A 14 16.71 17.67 0.25
N THR A 15 18.01 17.53 0.01
CA THR A 15 18.98 17.13 1.05
C THR A 15 20.41 17.56 0.72
N ASP A 16 21.13 18.00 1.75
CA ASP A 16 22.57 18.27 1.66
C ASP A 16 23.41 16.98 1.63
N MET A 17 22.84 15.84 2.05
CA MET A 17 23.54 14.55 2.09
C MET A 17 23.88 14.00 0.70
N ASN A 18 24.90 13.15 0.63
CA ASN A 18 25.14 12.36 -0.58
C ASN A 18 24.05 11.30 -0.77
N VAL A 19 23.59 11.15 -2.01
CA VAL A 19 22.56 10.17 -2.38
C VAL A 19 23.21 9.02 -3.12
N SER A 20 23.20 7.83 -2.51
CA SER A 20 23.75 6.60 -3.09
C SER A 20 22.90 6.11 -4.26
N ALA A 21 23.50 5.31 -5.15
CA ALA A 21 22.78 4.71 -6.27
C ALA A 21 21.70 3.72 -5.80
N GLU A 22 21.95 3.01 -4.69
CA GLU A 22 21.02 2.06 -4.08
C GLU A 22 19.77 2.76 -3.54
N SER A 23 19.93 3.89 -2.84
CA SER A 23 18.78 4.68 -2.36
C SER A 23 17.90 5.19 -3.51
N VAL A 24 18.51 5.60 -4.63
CA VAL A 24 17.76 5.99 -5.83
C VAL A 24 17.02 4.79 -6.43
N ALA A 25 17.64 3.62 -6.47
CA ALA A 25 17.00 2.41 -6.98
C ALA A 25 15.79 2.00 -6.14
N ALA A 26 15.94 1.96 -4.81
CA ALA A 26 14.86 1.66 -3.88
C ALA A 26 13.68 2.64 -4.04
N LEU A 27 13.94 3.95 -4.14
CA LEU A 27 12.87 4.93 -4.34
C LEU A 27 12.19 4.77 -5.71
N VAL A 28 12.94 4.44 -6.76
CA VAL A 28 12.37 4.18 -8.10
C VAL A 28 11.44 2.98 -8.08
N GLU A 29 11.77 1.91 -7.35
CA GLU A 29 10.90 0.73 -7.20
C GLU A 29 9.59 1.10 -6.49
N ILE A 30 9.67 1.82 -5.37
CA ILE A 30 8.49 2.29 -4.63
C ILE A 30 7.59 3.16 -5.53
N LEU A 31 8.18 4.11 -6.26
CA LEU A 31 7.42 5.00 -7.14
C LEU A 31 6.77 4.23 -8.30
N GLN A 32 7.42 3.20 -8.84
CA GLN A 32 6.83 2.36 -9.88
C GLN A 32 5.64 1.56 -9.34
N GLU A 33 5.76 0.96 -8.16
CA GLU A 33 4.67 0.25 -7.50
C GLU A 33 3.47 1.17 -7.24
N MET A 34 3.74 2.40 -6.77
CA MET A 34 2.71 3.42 -6.57
C MET A 34 2.00 3.76 -7.89
N VAL A 35 2.73 4.00 -8.97
CA VAL A 35 2.13 4.29 -10.29
C VAL A 35 1.25 3.13 -10.77
N VAL A 36 1.73 1.88 -10.66
CA VAL A 36 0.96 0.69 -11.06
C VAL A 36 -0.34 0.58 -10.25
N THR A 37 -0.24 0.70 -8.92
CA THR A 37 -1.37 0.56 -8.02
C THR A 37 -2.41 1.66 -8.25
N THR A 38 -1.95 2.91 -8.31
CA THR A 38 -2.83 4.06 -8.54
C THR A 38 -3.51 3.98 -9.91
N THR A 39 -2.81 3.51 -10.95
CA THR A 39 -3.38 3.35 -12.29
C THR A 39 -4.51 2.30 -12.30
N LYS A 40 -4.32 1.16 -11.64
CA LYS A 40 -5.34 0.11 -11.53
C LYS A 40 -6.61 0.59 -10.82
N ILE A 41 -6.47 1.33 -9.72
CA ILE A 41 -7.62 1.88 -9.00
C ILE A 41 -8.32 2.95 -9.84
N ALA A 42 -7.56 3.82 -10.51
CA ALA A 42 -8.13 4.82 -11.41
C ALA A 42 -8.89 4.18 -12.58
N GLU A 43 -8.40 3.05 -13.09
CA GLU A 43 -9.08 2.22 -14.10
C GLU A 43 -10.41 1.67 -13.57
N GLU A 44 -10.43 1.06 -12.38
CA GLU A 44 -11.68 0.61 -11.72
C GLU A 44 -12.71 1.76 -11.63
N ASN A 45 -12.26 2.98 -11.32
CA ASN A 45 -13.12 4.16 -11.23
C ASN A 45 -13.62 4.66 -12.59
N ALA A 46 -12.78 4.60 -13.62
CA ALA A 46 -13.18 4.91 -14.99
C ALA A 46 -14.18 3.88 -15.54
N GLU A 47 -14.00 2.61 -15.23
CA GLU A 47 -14.88 1.53 -15.64
C GLU A 47 -16.27 1.61 -14.99
N LYS A 48 -16.37 1.97 -13.71
CA LYS A 48 -17.66 2.24 -13.04
C LYS A 48 -18.50 3.28 -13.79
N ASP A 49 -17.84 4.27 -14.40
CA ASP A 49 -18.44 5.31 -15.22
C ASP A 49 -18.57 4.92 -16.71
N LYS A 50 -18.25 3.68 -17.09
CA LYS A 50 -18.20 3.19 -18.49
C LYS A 50 -17.27 3.99 -19.41
N ARG A 51 -16.20 4.55 -18.87
CA ARG A 51 -15.21 5.34 -19.61
C ARG A 51 -14.02 4.46 -20.01
N LYS A 52 -13.38 4.82 -21.13
CA LYS A 52 -12.14 4.20 -21.64
C LYS A 52 -10.91 5.10 -21.49
N THR A 53 -11.05 6.20 -20.75
CA THR A 53 -10.00 7.20 -20.58
C THR A 53 -9.96 7.64 -19.12
N LEU A 54 -8.78 7.50 -18.52
CA LEU A 54 -8.48 8.02 -17.19
C LEU A 54 -8.43 9.55 -17.23
N LYS A 55 -9.07 10.18 -16.24
CA LYS A 55 -9.04 11.63 -16.01
C LYS A 55 -8.37 11.92 -14.67
N ALA A 56 -7.92 13.16 -14.47
CA ALA A 56 -7.29 13.60 -13.22
C ALA A 56 -8.13 13.22 -11.99
N ARG A 57 -9.46 13.40 -12.06
CA ARG A 57 -10.39 13.01 -11.00
C ARG A 57 -10.30 11.54 -10.56
N ASP A 58 -9.95 10.63 -11.47
CA ASP A 58 -9.86 9.20 -11.16
C ASP A 58 -8.63 8.92 -10.31
N ILE A 59 -7.54 9.66 -10.56
CA ILE A 59 -6.28 9.60 -9.79
C ILE A 59 -6.46 10.27 -8.42
N GLU A 60 -7.15 11.42 -8.37
CA GLU A 60 -7.41 12.16 -7.12
C GLU A 60 -8.29 11.34 -6.15
N GLN A 61 -9.23 10.55 -6.68
CA GLN A 61 -10.07 9.66 -5.87
C GLN A 61 -9.31 8.43 -5.33
N CYS A 62 -8.18 8.05 -5.93
CA CYS A 62 -7.40 6.90 -5.48
C CYS A 62 -6.87 7.05 -4.05
N ASP A 63 -6.52 8.24 -3.58
CA ASP A 63 -5.94 8.40 -2.24
C ASP A 63 -6.95 8.10 -1.11
N ALA A 64 -8.19 8.55 -1.27
CA ALA A 64 -9.28 8.24 -0.34
C ALA A 64 -9.63 6.74 -0.37
N GLU A 65 -9.68 6.14 -1.56
CA GLU A 65 -9.93 4.70 -1.72
C GLU A 65 -8.76 3.85 -1.22
N ARG A 66 -7.51 4.30 -1.39
CA ARG A 66 -6.31 3.62 -0.90
C ARG A 66 -6.27 3.62 0.62
N LEU A 67 -6.57 4.75 1.25
CA LEU A 67 -6.70 4.84 2.72
C LEU A 67 -7.81 3.91 3.21
N ARG A 68 -8.97 3.92 2.54
CA ARG A 68 -10.10 3.03 2.88
C ARG A 68 -9.74 1.55 2.75
N LYS A 69 -9.10 1.13 1.66
CA LYS A 69 -8.63 -0.26 1.45
C LYS A 69 -7.64 -0.68 2.55
N LYS A 70 -6.68 0.17 2.92
CA LYS A 70 -5.75 -0.10 4.03
C LYS A 70 -6.44 -0.24 5.39
N VAL A 71 -7.42 0.61 5.68
CA VAL A 71 -8.20 0.53 6.92
C VAL A 71 -8.94 -0.82 6.98
N VAL A 72 -9.62 -1.21 5.90
CA VAL A 72 -10.32 -2.51 5.83
C VAL A 72 -9.35 -3.68 6.00
N GLU A 73 -8.21 -3.67 5.30
CA GLU A 73 -7.21 -4.74 5.39
C GLU A 73 -6.64 -4.88 6.82
N VAL A 74 -6.39 -3.76 7.50
CA VAL A 74 -5.96 -3.77 8.91
C VAL A 74 -7.06 -4.32 9.80
N SER A 75 -8.32 -3.92 9.61
CA SER A 75 -9.46 -4.44 10.35
C SER A 75 -9.62 -5.96 10.19
N GLU A 76 -9.53 -6.47 8.96
CA GLU A 76 -9.58 -7.91 8.67
C GLU A 76 -8.44 -8.68 9.34
N ARG A 77 -7.22 -8.11 9.36
CA ARG A 77 -6.08 -8.70 10.08
C ARG A 77 -6.32 -8.71 11.58
N THR A 78 -6.86 -7.65 12.15
CA THR A 78 -7.19 -7.58 13.58
C THR A 78 -8.26 -8.61 13.97
N GLU A 79 -9.29 -8.80 13.16
CA GLU A 79 -10.30 -9.84 13.38
C GLU A 79 -9.69 -11.24 13.35
N LYS A 80 -8.80 -11.52 12.38
CA LYS A 80 -8.07 -12.79 12.31
C LYS A 80 -7.21 -13.04 13.54
N VAL A 81 -6.52 -12.02 14.04
CA VAL A 81 -5.72 -12.13 15.27
C VAL A 81 -6.62 -12.44 16.47
N ASN A 82 -7.75 -11.76 16.63
CA ASN A 82 -8.71 -12.03 17.71
C ASN A 82 -9.24 -13.47 17.66
N MET A 83 -9.58 -13.99 16.47
CA MET A 83 -10.01 -15.38 16.31
C MET A 83 -8.92 -16.37 16.74
N LEU A 84 -7.68 -16.18 16.28
CA LEU A 84 -6.54 -17.01 16.66
C LEU A 84 -6.26 -16.96 18.17
N THR A 85 -6.34 -15.78 18.78
CA THR A 85 -6.16 -15.63 20.23
C THR A 85 -7.22 -16.39 21.02
N ASN A 86 -8.49 -16.34 20.60
CA ASN A 86 -9.56 -17.08 21.25
C ASN A 86 -9.39 -18.60 21.11
N GLU A 87 -8.94 -19.09 19.94
CA GLU A 87 -8.63 -20.51 19.75
C GLU A 87 -7.50 -20.97 20.68
N ILE A 88 -6.41 -20.19 20.78
CA ILE A 88 -5.30 -20.51 21.68
C ILE A 88 -5.76 -20.52 23.14
N LEU A 89 -6.54 -19.52 23.57
CA LEU A 89 -7.06 -19.46 24.94
C LEU A 89 -7.98 -20.65 25.25
N ASN A 90 -8.81 -21.08 24.30
CA ASN A 90 -9.65 -22.28 24.46
C ASN A 90 -8.81 -23.56 24.59
N VAL A 91 -7.72 -23.69 23.82
CA VAL A 91 -6.80 -24.82 23.96
C VAL A 91 -6.15 -24.82 25.33
N ILE A 92 -5.61 -23.68 25.78
CA ILE A 92 -4.99 -23.54 27.10
C ILE A 92 -5.99 -23.84 28.23
N ALA A 93 -7.21 -23.32 28.14
CA ALA A 93 -8.26 -23.57 29.13
C ALA A 93 -8.59 -25.07 29.24
N ASN A 94 -8.77 -25.75 28.11
CA ASN A 94 -9.01 -27.20 28.08
C ASN A 94 -7.83 -28.02 28.59
N GLU A 95 -6.59 -27.56 28.37
CA GLU A 95 -5.40 -28.21 28.93
C GLU A 95 -5.29 -28.02 30.44
N LEU A 96 -5.68 -26.85 30.96
CA LEU A 96 -5.71 -26.56 32.40
C LEU A 96 -6.83 -27.31 33.13
N GLU A 97 -7.99 -27.54 32.51
CA GLU A 97 -9.08 -28.36 33.10
C GLU A 97 -8.75 -29.86 33.17
N ARG A 98 -7.73 -30.31 32.43
CA ARG A 98 -7.28 -31.72 32.43
C ARG A 98 -6.27 -32.04 33.55
N TYR A 99 -5.82 -31.04 34.30
CA TYR A 99 -4.99 -31.18 35.49
C TYR A 99 -5.78 -30.89 36.76
#